data_AF-Q8TQF5-F1
#
_entry.id   AF-Q8TQF5-F1
#
_cell.length_a   1.000
_cell.length_b   1.000
_cell.length_c   1.000
_cell.angle_alpha   90.00
_cell.angle_beta   90.00
_cell.angle_gamma   90.00
#
_symmetry.space_group_name_H-M   'P 1'
#
loop_
_entity.id
_entity.type
_entity.pdbx_description
1 polymer ?
#
loop_
_entity_poly.entity_id
_entity_poly.type
_entity_poly.pdbx_seq_one_letter_code
_entity_poly.pdbx_strand_id
1 'polypeptide(L)'
;MVNMSKINKEIVIFIVFLTLVALWGLFVKTPVEDTKTPYPESKVGGMAIQFKDGISESEVKAILQHYNMTRNYRLTYDTNYSDMDYYIMADKDNWSDIRSELVTEMKGNNKKNWTLSIPAQVMKKEDYYVLPVSEQAVKDGKFLEILAKYDIKVEKFTWCKIRFLYSDGPRTYWIPEEDAIKIKNEMEQNENIFSVQLSYLFP
;
A
#
# COMPACT_ATOMS: atom_id res chain seq x y z
N MET A 1 -31.02 0.95 64.81
CA MET A 1 -30.36 2.27 64.68
C MET A 1 -28.87 2.03 64.84
N VAL A 2 -28.14 1.80 63.74
CA VAL A 2 -26.68 1.61 63.83
C VAL A 2 -26.08 2.99 64.05
N ASN A 3 -25.50 3.16 65.22
CA ASN A 3 -24.84 4.38 65.65
C ASN A 3 -23.63 4.59 64.72
N MET A 4 -23.71 5.48 63.74
CA MET A 4 -22.62 5.80 62.80
C MET A 4 -21.56 6.69 63.48
N SER A 5 -21.17 6.33 64.71
CA SER A 5 -20.20 7.05 65.51
C SER A 5 -18.79 6.63 65.07
N LYS A 6 -18.09 7.55 64.40
CA LYS A 6 -16.66 7.49 64.11
C LYS A 6 -16.23 6.35 63.19
N ILE A 7 -16.72 6.35 61.94
CA ILE A 7 -15.98 5.65 60.90
C ILE A 7 -14.63 6.38 60.76
N ASN A 8 -13.54 5.69 61.11
CA ASN A 8 -12.19 6.23 60.98
C ASN A 8 -11.98 6.67 59.53
N LYS A 9 -11.47 7.89 59.32
CA LYS A 9 -11.17 8.47 58.00
C LYS A 9 -10.33 7.51 57.15
N GLU A 10 -9.42 6.74 57.77
CA GLU A 10 -8.60 5.73 57.10
C GLU A 10 -9.43 4.59 56.50
N ILE A 11 -10.46 4.12 57.21
CA ILE A 11 -11.34 3.04 56.74
C ILE A 11 -12.14 3.52 55.52
N VAL A 12 -12.64 4.76 55.54
CA VAL A 12 -13.36 5.34 54.39
C VAL A 12 -12.47 5.41 53.16
N ILE A 13 -11.23 5.90 53.32
CA ILE A 13 -10.26 6.00 52.22
C ILE A 13 -9.98 4.61 51.63
N PHE A 14 -9.78 3.61 52.49
CA PHE A 14 -9.49 2.25 52.04
C PHE A 14 -10.66 1.62 51.26
N ILE A 15 -11.90 1.82 51.71
CA ILE A 15 -13.11 1.35 51.01
C ILE A 15 -13.24 2.03 49.64
N VAL A 16 -13.05 3.35 49.58
CA VAL A 16 -13.10 4.10 48.32
C VAL A 16 -12.03 3.59 47.34
N PHE A 17 -10.81 3.39 47.82
CA PHE A 17 -9.72 2.84 47.00
C PHE A 17 -10.06 1.45 46.47
N LEU A 18 -10.58 0.53 47.30
CA LEU A 18 -11.01 -0.80 46.88
C LEU A 18 -12.12 -0.74 45.81
N THR A 19 -13.10 0.15 45.97
CA THR A 19 -14.16 0.32 44.95
C THR A 19 -13.61 0.89 43.64
N LEU A 20 -12.63 1.78 43.70
CA LEU A 20 -11.95 2.31 42.51
C LEU A 20 -11.15 1.23 41.79
N VAL A 21 -10.41 0.39 42.51
CA VAL A 21 -9.66 -0.74 41.94
C VAL A 21 -10.60 -1.77 41.31
N ALA A 22 -11.72 -2.09 41.98
CA ALA A 22 -12.72 -3.01 41.44
C ALA A 22 -13.38 -2.45 40.17
N LEU A 23 -13.74 -1.16 40.15
CA LEU A 23 -14.26 -0.49 38.96
C LEU A 23 -13.21 -0.45 37.85
N TRP A 24 -11.94 -0.15 38.16
CA TRP A 24 -10.86 -0.15 37.18
C TRP A 24 -10.70 -1.53 36.55
N GLY A 25 -10.72 -2.60 37.35
CA GLY A 25 -10.68 -3.98 36.87
C GLY A 25 -11.83 -4.35 35.92
N LEU A 26 -13.03 -3.77 36.12
CA LEU A 26 -14.17 -3.94 35.21
C LEU A 26 -14.00 -3.16 33.89
N PHE A 27 -13.27 -2.03 33.91
CA PHE A 27 -12.98 -1.22 32.72
C PHE A 27 -11.70 -1.63 31.99
N VAL A 28 -10.84 -2.45 32.60
CA VAL A 28 -9.86 -3.23 31.85
C VAL A 28 -10.67 -4.23 31.04
N LYS A 29 -11.17 -3.77 29.89
CA LYS A 29 -11.54 -4.63 28.79
C LYS A 29 -10.33 -5.51 28.58
N THR A 30 -10.42 -6.76 29.00
CA THR A 30 -9.61 -7.82 28.41
C THR A 30 -9.67 -7.53 26.93
N PRO A 31 -8.53 -7.32 26.23
CA PRO A 31 -8.60 -7.32 24.79
C PRO A 31 -9.32 -8.62 24.49
N VAL A 32 -10.54 -8.49 23.96
CA VAL A 32 -11.11 -9.53 23.16
C VAL A 32 -10.01 -9.63 22.13
N GLU A 33 -9.13 -10.62 22.30
CA GLU A 33 -8.39 -11.17 21.19
C GLU A 33 -9.50 -11.33 20.20
N ASP A 34 -9.52 -10.41 19.23
CA ASP A 34 -10.34 -10.56 18.07
C ASP A 34 -9.89 -11.93 17.59
N THR A 35 -10.65 -12.96 17.97
CA THR A 35 -10.83 -14.16 17.21
C THR A 35 -11.44 -13.63 15.93
N LYS A 36 -10.60 -12.95 15.14
CA LYS A 36 -10.62 -12.97 13.71
C LYS A 36 -10.67 -14.45 13.48
N THR A 37 -11.89 -14.95 13.28
CA THR A 37 -12.15 -16.15 12.50
C THR A 37 -11.05 -16.15 11.46
N PRO A 38 -10.09 -17.10 11.52
CA PRO A 38 -8.96 -17.07 10.62
C PRO A 38 -9.58 -16.97 9.25
N TYR A 39 -9.49 -15.79 8.64
CA TYR A 39 -9.84 -15.64 7.24
C TYR A 39 -9.05 -16.76 6.60
N PRO A 40 -9.69 -17.72 5.89
CA PRO A 40 -8.96 -18.84 5.31
C PRO A 40 -7.76 -18.24 4.61
N GLU A 41 -6.56 -18.54 5.12
CA GLU A 41 -5.33 -17.76 4.88
C GLU A 41 -5.35 -17.25 3.45
N SER A 42 -5.42 -15.93 3.26
CA SER A 42 -5.69 -15.39 1.93
C SER A 42 -4.59 -15.91 1.00
N LYS A 43 -4.99 -16.57 -0.08
CA LYS A 43 -4.05 -17.23 -0.98
C LYS A 43 -3.66 -16.23 -2.05
N VAL A 44 -2.37 -15.95 -2.20
CA VAL A 44 -1.88 -15.04 -3.23
C VAL A 44 -1.41 -15.86 -4.43
N GLY A 45 -2.09 -15.72 -5.56
CA GLY A 45 -1.80 -16.44 -6.81
C GLY A 45 -0.77 -15.76 -7.72
N GLY A 46 -0.39 -14.52 -7.40
CA GLY A 46 0.60 -13.79 -8.18
C GLY A 46 0.77 -12.35 -7.72
N MET A 47 1.57 -11.61 -8.49
CA MET A 47 1.89 -10.20 -8.23
C MET A 47 1.91 -9.43 -9.55
N ALA A 48 1.47 -8.18 -9.52
CA ALA A 48 1.69 -7.21 -10.59
C ALA A 48 2.67 -6.15 -10.10
N ILE A 49 3.75 -5.92 -10.84
CA ILE A 49 4.88 -5.11 -10.42
C ILE A 49 5.04 -3.95 -11.38
N GLN A 50 5.13 -2.74 -10.84
CA GLN A 50 5.43 -1.52 -11.58
C GLN A 50 6.92 -1.24 -11.48
N PHE A 51 7.63 -1.35 -12.59
CA PHE A 51 9.01 -0.94 -12.69
C PHE A 51 9.14 0.46 -13.31
N LYS A 52 10.29 1.08 -13.05
CA LYS A 52 10.76 2.27 -13.75
C LYS A 52 10.77 2.06 -15.26
N ASP A 53 10.51 3.14 -16.00
CA ASP A 53 10.57 3.17 -17.46
C ASP A 53 11.92 2.71 -17.99
N GLY A 54 11.88 2.05 -19.15
CA GLY A 54 13.06 1.60 -19.88
C GLY A 54 13.80 0.39 -19.30
N ILE A 55 13.37 -0.19 -18.17
CA ILE A 55 14.00 -1.42 -17.67
C ILE A 55 13.77 -2.57 -18.64
N SER A 56 14.79 -3.36 -18.96
CA SER A 56 14.65 -4.49 -19.89
C SER A 56 14.09 -5.74 -19.21
N GLU A 57 13.54 -6.68 -20.01
CA GLU A 57 13.10 -7.99 -19.49
C GLU A 57 14.26 -8.76 -18.81
N SER A 58 15.49 -8.64 -19.32
CA SER A 58 16.68 -9.24 -18.71
C SER A 58 17.00 -8.64 -17.34
N GLU A 59 16.89 -7.33 -17.18
CA GLU A 59 17.11 -6.65 -15.90
C GLU A 59 16.01 -7.01 -14.90
N VAL A 60 14.74 -7.07 -15.34
CA VAL A 60 13.64 -7.56 -14.51
C VAL A 60 13.92 -8.97 -14.00
N LYS A 61 14.35 -9.90 -14.87
CA LYS A 61 14.72 -11.26 -14.45
C LYS A 61 15.86 -11.26 -13.44
N ALA A 62 16.90 -10.47 -13.68
CA ALA A 62 18.04 -10.37 -12.78
C ALA A 62 17.62 -9.82 -11.40
N ILE A 63 16.79 -8.77 -11.36
CA ILE A 63 16.25 -8.22 -10.11
C ILE A 63 15.45 -9.30 -9.36
N LEU A 64 14.53 -9.98 -10.05
CA LEU A 64 13.64 -10.97 -9.43
C LEU A 64 14.37 -12.23 -8.94
N GLN A 65 15.53 -12.57 -9.51
CA GLN A 65 16.37 -13.68 -9.05
C GLN A 65 16.96 -13.45 -7.65
N HIS A 66 17.09 -12.21 -7.20
CA HIS A 66 17.63 -11.89 -5.87
C HIS A 66 16.61 -12.10 -4.74
N TYR A 67 15.32 -12.21 -5.07
CA TYR A 67 14.28 -12.45 -4.10
C TYR A 67 14.04 -13.95 -3.95
N ASN A 68 13.92 -14.42 -2.70
CA ASN A 68 13.78 -15.84 -2.40
C ASN A 68 12.35 -16.33 -2.68
N MET A 69 12.00 -16.44 -3.96
CA MET A 69 10.70 -16.91 -4.42
C MET A 69 10.59 -18.41 -4.10
N THR A 70 9.85 -18.75 -3.05
CA THR A 70 9.67 -20.14 -2.57
C THR A 70 8.90 -21.05 -3.55
N ARG A 71 8.32 -20.47 -4.61
CA ARG A 71 7.54 -21.15 -5.63
C ARG A 71 8.07 -20.83 -7.02
N ASN A 72 8.05 -21.83 -7.90
CA ASN A 72 8.17 -21.60 -9.33
C ASN A 72 7.06 -20.65 -9.81
N TYR A 73 7.41 -19.77 -10.74
CA TYR A 73 6.49 -18.79 -11.28
C TYR A 73 6.71 -18.60 -12.77
N ARG A 74 5.68 -18.12 -13.45
CA ARG A 74 5.77 -17.60 -14.81
C ARG A 74 5.80 -16.08 -14.76
N LEU A 75 6.75 -15.52 -15.47
CA LEU A 75 6.85 -14.09 -15.73
C LEU A 75 6.10 -13.73 -17.02
N THR A 76 5.40 -12.61 -17.04
CA THR A 76 4.93 -11.96 -18.28
C THR A 76 5.32 -10.50 -18.21
N TYR A 77 5.96 -10.01 -19.26
CA TYR A 77 6.57 -8.68 -19.34
C TYR A 77 5.77 -7.79 -20.30
N ASP A 78 5.79 -6.48 -20.06
CA ASP A 78 5.10 -5.43 -20.84
C ASP A 78 3.63 -5.75 -21.10
N THR A 79 2.93 -6.13 -20.03
CA THR A 79 1.49 -6.36 -20.09
C THR A 79 0.75 -5.05 -19.97
N ASN A 80 -0.09 -4.71 -20.95
CA ASN A 80 -1.05 -3.61 -20.83
C ASN A 80 -2.12 -4.03 -19.79
N TYR A 81 -1.90 -3.65 -18.53
CA TYR A 81 -2.72 -4.12 -17.40
C TYR A 81 -3.76 -3.09 -16.96
N SER A 82 -3.44 -1.80 -17.06
CA SER A 82 -4.29 -0.76 -16.48
C SER A 82 -4.28 0.51 -17.29
N ASP A 83 -5.27 1.33 -17.04
CA ASP A 83 -5.36 2.74 -17.42
C ASP A 83 -4.28 3.63 -16.76
N MET A 84 -3.41 3.07 -15.91
CA MET A 84 -2.24 3.72 -15.29
C MET A 84 -0.93 3.21 -15.87
N ASP A 85 -0.80 3.29 -17.19
CA ASP A 85 0.45 2.97 -17.87
C ASP A 85 1.53 4.03 -17.68
N TYR A 86 1.16 5.25 -17.27
CA TYR A 86 2.06 6.39 -17.19
C TYR A 86 2.25 6.86 -15.76
N TYR A 87 3.37 7.55 -15.51
CA TYR A 87 3.64 8.22 -14.26
C TYR A 87 4.46 9.49 -14.46
N ILE A 88 4.50 10.29 -13.40
CA ILE A 88 5.47 11.37 -13.23
C ILE A 88 6.29 11.13 -11.97
N MET A 89 7.54 11.58 -12.00
CA MET A 89 8.40 11.69 -10.83
C MET A 89 8.50 13.17 -10.46
N ALA A 90 8.27 13.48 -9.19
CA ALA A 90 8.35 14.85 -8.69
C ALA A 90 9.19 14.89 -7.41
N ASP A 91 10.16 15.80 -7.38
CA ASP A 91 10.95 16.06 -6.18
C ASP A 91 10.06 16.47 -5.02
N LYS A 92 10.46 16.08 -3.80
CA LYS A 92 9.69 16.38 -2.59
C LYS A 92 9.48 17.88 -2.37
N ASP A 93 10.44 18.70 -2.78
CA ASP A 93 10.41 20.15 -2.58
C ASP A 93 9.29 20.82 -3.39
N ASN A 94 9.10 20.40 -4.65
CA ASN A 94 8.09 20.97 -5.54
C ASN A 94 6.73 20.26 -5.45
N TRP A 95 6.68 19.08 -4.82
CA TRP A 95 5.51 18.20 -4.82
C TRP A 95 4.23 18.88 -4.33
N SER A 96 4.32 19.70 -3.27
CA SER A 96 3.16 20.40 -2.72
C SER A 96 2.49 21.30 -3.76
N ASP A 97 3.31 22.05 -4.50
CA ASP A 97 2.83 23.02 -5.49
C ASP A 97 2.27 22.30 -6.72
N ILE A 98 3.02 21.33 -7.27
CA ILE A 98 2.58 20.49 -8.38
C ILE A 98 1.24 19.83 -8.07
N ARG A 99 1.15 19.19 -6.89
CA ARG A 99 -0.08 18.52 -6.45
C ARG A 99 -1.24 19.50 -6.31
N SER A 100 -1.00 20.69 -5.76
CA SER A 100 -2.03 21.72 -5.60
C SER A 100 -2.60 22.17 -6.95
N GLU A 101 -1.73 22.42 -7.95
CA GLU A 101 -2.14 22.82 -9.30
C GLU A 101 -2.93 21.71 -9.99
N LEU A 102 -2.43 20.47 -9.96
CA LEU A 102 -3.11 19.31 -10.53
C LEU A 102 -4.50 19.12 -9.91
N VAL A 103 -4.61 19.20 -8.57
CA VAL A 103 -5.89 19.08 -7.85
C VAL A 103 -6.84 20.21 -8.23
N THR A 104 -6.34 21.43 -8.36
CA THR A 104 -7.15 22.62 -8.69
C THR A 104 -7.76 22.48 -10.08
N GLU A 105 -6.95 22.11 -11.09
CA GLU A 105 -7.44 21.88 -12.45
C GLU A 105 -8.40 20.68 -12.53
N MET A 106 -8.11 19.58 -11.81
CA MET A 106 -9.00 18.41 -11.78
C MET A 106 -10.36 18.69 -11.13
N LYS A 107 -10.41 19.56 -10.12
CA LYS A 107 -11.66 20.00 -9.46
C LYS A 107 -12.42 21.08 -10.22
N GLY A 108 -11.80 21.68 -11.24
CA GLY A 108 -12.44 22.69 -12.09
C GLY A 108 -13.68 22.18 -12.82
N ASN A 109 -14.34 23.07 -13.57
CA ASN A 109 -15.64 22.81 -14.20
C ASN A 109 -15.65 21.57 -15.12
N ASN A 110 -14.52 21.24 -15.73
CA ASN A 110 -14.35 20.05 -16.57
C ASN A 110 -13.65 18.95 -15.77
N LYS A 111 -14.33 18.32 -14.81
CA LYS A 111 -13.81 17.23 -13.94
C LYS A 111 -12.80 16.35 -14.68
N LYS A 112 -11.50 16.64 -14.53
CA LYS A 112 -10.44 15.93 -15.26
C LYS A 112 -10.09 14.68 -14.45
N ASN A 113 -10.04 13.53 -15.11
CA ASN A 113 -9.61 12.29 -14.50
C ASN A 113 -8.14 12.01 -14.83
N TRP A 114 -7.26 12.94 -14.45
CA TRP A 114 -5.82 12.80 -14.73
C TRP A 114 -5.15 11.77 -13.83
N THR A 115 -5.74 11.50 -12.66
CA THR A 115 -5.27 10.50 -11.71
C THR A 115 -6.46 9.71 -11.22
N LEU A 116 -6.36 8.38 -11.14
CA LEU A 116 -7.52 7.54 -10.78
C LEU A 116 -8.00 7.70 -9.34
N SER A 117 -7.16 8.20 -8.43
CA SER A 117 -7.57 8.45 -7.04
C SER A 117 -6.55 9.33 -6.32
N ILE A 118 -6.70 10.65 -6.40
CA ILE A 118 -5.94 11.58 -5.56
C ILE A 118 -6.22 11.23 -4.08
N PRO A 119 -5.26 10.87 -3.20
CA PRO A 119 -3.82 10.67 -3.35
C PRO A 119 -3.32 9.26 -2.93
N ALA A 120 -4.21 8.27 -2.79
CA ALA A 120 -3.87 6.99 -2.16
C ALA A 120 -2.81 6.18 -2.94
N GLN A 121 -2.56 6.52 -4.20
CA GLN A 121 -1.64 5.80 -5.08
C GLN A 121 -0.30 6.51 -5.28
N VAL A 122 -0.04 7.63 -4.60
CA VAL A 122 1.26 8.30 -4.66
C VAL A 122 2.28 7.44 -3.92
N MET A 123 3.24 6.89 -4.66
CA MET A 123 4.32 6.10 -4.08
C MET A 123 5.42 7.06 -3.60
N LYS A 124 5.89 6.83 -2.37
CA LYS A 124 6.92 7.67 -1.74
C LYS A 124 8.26 6.96 -1.86
N LYS A 125 9.22 7.62 -2.49
CA LYS A 125 10.63 7.22 -2.48
C LYS A 125 11.43 8.17 -1.58
N GLU A 126 12.72 7.90 -1.43
CA GLU A 126 13.58 8.64 -0.50
C GLU A 126 13.66 10.14 -0.83
N ASP A 127 13.77 10.48 -2.11
CA ASP A 127 13.95 11.88 -2.54
C ASP A 127 12.79 12.43 -3.37
N TYR A 128 11.91 11.56 -3.88
CA TYR A 128 10.84 11.96 -4.80
C TYR A 128 9.54 11.20 -4.54
N TYR A 129 8.47 11.67 -5.17
CA TYR A 129 7.19 10.99 -5.27
C TYR A 129 6.99 10.47 -6.69
N VAL A 130 6.35 9.31 -6.79
CA VAL A 130 5.87 8.76 -8.07
C VAL A 130 4.36 8.82 -8.07
N LEU A 131 3.81 9.52 -9.04
CA LEU A 131 2.37 9.66 -9.23
C LEU A 131 1.97 8.94 -10.53
N PRO A 132 1.22 7.83 -10.45
CA PRO A 132 0.55 7.26 -11.61
C PRO A 132 -0.45 8.25 -12.22
N VAL A 133 -0.46 8.35 -13.55
CA VAL A 133 -1.35 9.24 -14.31
C VAL A 133 -2.01 8.50 -15.45
N SER A 134 -3.20 8.95 -15.84
CA SER A 134 -3.99 8.31 -16.88
C SER A 134 -3.47 8.64 -18.28
N GLU A 135 -3.77 7.79 -19.25
CA GLU A 135 -3.51 8.10 -20.67
C GLU A 135 -4.25 9.37 -21.15
N GLN A 136 -5.35 9.74 -20.49
CA GLN A 136 -6.02 11.02 -20.77
C GLN A 136 -5.15 12.20 -20.33
N ALA A 137 -4.48 12.11 -19.17
CA ALA A 137 -3.61 13.17 -18.66
C ALA A 137 -2.49 13.49 -19.64
N VAL A 138 -1.83 12.45 -20.17
CA VAL A 138 -0.67 12.62 -21.06
C VAL A 138 -1.01 13.27 -22.40
N LYS A 139 -2.29 13.37 -22.74
CA LYS A 139 -2.82 14.03 -23.96
C LYS A 139 -3.46 15.39 -23.65
N ASP A 140 -3.55 15.79 -22.39
CA ASP A 140 -4.19 17.03 -21.97
C ASP A 140 -3.17 18.18 -21.93
N GLY A 141 -3.38 19.20 -22.77
CA GLY A 141 -2.47 20.33 -22.88
C GLY A 141 -2.22 21.05 -21.55
N LYS A 142 -3.26 21.21 -20.71
CA LYS A 142 -3.11 21.88 -19.40
C LYS A 142 -2.28 21.05 -18.43
N PHE A 143 -2.47 19.72 -18.44
CA PHE A 143 -1.66 18.82 -17.64
C PHE A 143 -0.18 18.94 -18.05
N LEU A 144 0.11 18.91 -19.35
CA LEU A 144 1.46 19.03 -19.87
C LEU A 144 2.09 20.42 -19.60
N GLU A 145 1.31 21.49 -19.65
CA GLU A 145 1.75 22.85 -19.29
C GLU A 145 2.18 22.93 -17.82
N ILE A 146 1.41 22.32 -16.90
CA ILE A 146 1.80 22.24 -15.48
C ILE A 146 3.13 21.49 -15.36
N LEU A 147 3.28 20.32 -15.99
CA LEU A 147 4.54 19.57 -15.89
C LEU A 147 5.74 20.33 -16.46
N ALA A 148 5.55 21.01 -17.59
CA ALA A 148 6.59 21.81 -18.23
C ALA A 148 7.10 22.95 -17.34
N LYS A 149 6.23 23.56 -16.52
CA LYS A 149 6.63 24.60 -15.53
C LYS A 149 7.65 24.09 -14.51
N TYR A 150 7.63 22.79 -14.21
CA TYR A 150 8.49 22.14 -13.22
C TYR A 150 9.56 21.24 -13.86
N ASP A 151 9.76 21.31 -15.18
CA ASP A 151 10.68 20.45 -15.93
C ASP A 151 10.43 18.93 -15.75
N ILE A 152 9.18 18.55 -15.50
CA ILE A 152 8.78 17.16 -15.26
C ILE A 152 8.42 16.49 -16.58
N LYS A 153 8.89 15.25 -16.74
CA LYS A 153 8.54 14.38 -17.86
C LYS A 153 7.54 13.33 -17.43
N VAL A 154 6.69 12.94 -18.37
CA VAL A 154 5.84 11.76 -18.26
C VAL A 154 6.65 10.56 -18.74
N GLU A 155 6.65 9.50 -17.95
CA GLU A 155 7.30 8.23 -18.23
C GLU A 155 6.25 7.10 -18.26
N LYS A 156 6.58 5.97 -18.89
CA LYS A 156 5.69 4.80 -18.96
C LYS A 156 6.19 3.72 -18.01
N PHE A 157 5.32 3.19 -17.15
CA PHE A 157 5.69 2.04 -16.33
C PHE A 157 6.04 0.85 -17.22
N THR A 158 7.07 0.12 -16.81
CA THR A 158 7.28 -1.24 -17.29
C THR A 158 6.54 -2.19 -16.35
N TRP A 159 5.47 -2.80 -16.86
CA TRP A 159 4.67 -3.73 -16.08
C TRP A 159 5.20 -5.15 -16.19
N CYS A 160 5.27 -5.80 -15.03
CA CYS A 160 5.60 -7.21 -14.97
C CYS A 160 4.60 -7.98 -14.12
N LYS A 161 4.19 -9.17 -14.59
CA LYS A 161 3.32 -10.06 -13.85
C LYS A 161 4.03 -11.34 -13.47
N ILE A 162 3.96 -11.66 -12.19
CA ILE A 162 4.32 -12.97 -11.64
C ILE A 162 3.03 -13.75 -11.44
N ARG A 163 2.98 -14.98 -11.97
CA ARG A 163 1.96 -15.96 -11.60
C ARG A 163 2.63 -17.18 -11.02
N PHE A 164 2.24 -17.56 -9.81
CA PHE A 164 2.75 -18.80 -9.21
C PHE A 164 2.24 -19.99 -9.99
N LEU A 165 3.11 -20.98 -10.18
CA LEU A 165 2.80 -22.20 -10.92
C LEU A 165 2.57 -23.35 -9.97
N TYR A 166 1.93 -24.40 -10.49
CA TYR A 166 2.01 -25.70 -9.88
C TYR A 166 3.48 -26.12 -9.78
N SER A 167 3.95 -26.40 -8.58
CA SER A 167 5.20 -27.15 -8.41
C SER A 167 4.99 -28.61 -8.80
N ASP A 168 6.05 -29.35 -9.10
CA ASP A 168 6.02 -30.81 -9.26
C ASP A 168 5.52 -31.55 -7.98
N GLY A 169 5.35 -30.82 -6.88
CA GLY A 169 4.70 -31.24 -5.64
C GLY A 169 3.25 -30.72 -5.48
N PRO A 170 2.86 -30.14 -4.33
CA PRO A 170 1.46 -29.80 -4.07
C PRO A 170 0.84 -28.99 -5.21
N ARG A 171 -0.39 -29.34 -5.59
CA ARG A 171 -1.17 -28.72 -6.67
C ARG A 171 -1.67 -27.32 -6.30
N THR A 172 -0.79 -26.49 -5.77
CA THR A 172 -1.09 -25.13 -5.29
C THR A 172 -0.31 -24.14 -6.13
N TYR A 173 -1.03 -23.23 -6.79
CA TYR A 173 -0.51 -22.14 -7.60
C TYR A 173 -0.55 -20.82 -6.81
N TRP A 174 -0.25 -20.90 -5.51
CA TRP A 174 -0.34 -19.78 -4.57
C TRP A 174 0.71 -19.89 -3.46
N ILE A 175 0.95 -18.76 -2.79
CA ILE A 175 1.70 -18.65 -1.53
C ILE A 175 0.81 -18.03 -0.43
N PRO A 176 1.07 -18.30 0.86
CA PRO A 176 0.41 -17.60 1.95
C PRO A 176 0.55 -16.08 1.81
N GLU A 177 -0.47 -15.33 2.22
CA GLU A 177 -0.46 -13.87 2.19
C GLU A 177 0.72 -13.27 2.99
N GLU A 178 1.07 -13.83 4.14
CA GLU A 178 2.19 -13.35 4.95
C GLU A 178 3.52 -13.39 4.17
N ASP A 179 3.79 -14.50 3.49
CA ASP A 179 4.96 -14.66 2.62
C ASP A 179 4.92 -13.64 1.47
N ALA A 180 3.75 -13.44 0.86
CA ALA A 180 3.57 -12.50 -0.24
C ALA A 180 3.81 -11.04 0.20
N ILE A 181 3.33 -10.66 1.38
CA ILE A 181 3.53 -9.32 1.96
C ILE A 181 5.01 -9.09 2.25
N LYS A 182 5.70 -10.10 2.81
CA LYS A 182 7.15 -10.01 3.05
C LYS A 182 7.92 -9.76 1.76
N ILE A 183 7.68 -10.58 0.73
CA ILE A 183 8.31 -10.44 -0.60
C ILE A 183 8.01 -9.07 -1.20
N LYS A 184 6.74 -8.63 -1.15
CA LYS A 184 6.33 -7.29 -1.60
C LYS A 184 7.14 -6.18 -0.93
N ASN A 185 7.26 -6.21 0.40
CA ASN A 185 7.96 -5.17 1.14
C ASN A 185 9.44 -5.12 0.81
N GLU A 186 10.09 -6.27 0.61
CA GLU A 186 11.48 -6.39 0.16
C GLU A 186 11.66 -5.87 -1.27
N MET A 187 10.73 -6.17 -2.18
CA MET A 187 10.77 -5.70 -3.57
C MET A 187 10.64 -4.18 -3.68
N GLU A 188 9.74 -3.55 -2.91
CA GLU A 188 9.50 -2.10 -2.96
C GLU A 188 10.65 -1.25 -2.41
N GLN A 189 11.63 -1.87 -1.72
CA GLN A 189 12.91 -1.21 -1.37
C GLN A 189 13.83 -1.03 -2.58
N ASN A 190 13.62 -1.78 -3.67
CA ASN A 190 14.41 -1.62 -4.88
C ASN A 190 14.11 -0.26 -5.54
N GLU A 191 15.15 0.46 -5.97
CA GLU A 191 15.00 1.76 -6.63
C GLU A 191 14.23 1.68 -7.96
N ASN A 192 14.30 0.55 -8.66
CA ASN A 192 13.66 0.32 -9.95
C ASN A 192 12.25 -0.25 -9.83
N ILE A 193 11.79 -0.64 -8.63
CA ILE A 193 10.42 -1.12 -8.38
C ILE A 193 9.66 -0.04 -7.62
N PHE A 194 8.60 0.49 -8.22
CA PHE A 194 7.80 1.53 -7.58
C PHE A 194 6.71 0.94 -6.68
N SER A 195 6.06 -0.15 -7.10
CA SER A 195 5.01 -0.81 -6.31
C SER A 195 4.79 -2.25 -6.76
N VAL A 196 4.30 -3.07 -5.82
CA VAL A 196 3.89 -4.46 -6.05
C VAL A 196 2.46 -4.66 -5.58
N GLN A 197 1.57 -5.09 -6.46
CA GLN A 197 0.18 -5.39 -6.14
C GLN A 197 -0.02 -6.91 -6.02
N LEU A 198 -0.60 -7.36 -4.91
CA LEU A 198 -0.88 -8.78 -4.67
C LEU A 198 -2.16 -9.21 -5.39
N SER A 199 -2.09 -10.31 -6.13
CA SER A 199 -3.25 -10.93 -6.79
C SER A 199 -3.79 -12.07 -5.93
N TYR A 200 -4.85 -11.79 -5.17
CA TYR A 200 -5.51 -12.77 -4.32
C TYR A 200 -6.37 -13.75 -5.13
N LEU A 201 -6.36 -15.02 -4.71
CA LEU A 201 -7.32 -16.01 -5.14
C LEU A 201 -8.55 -15.88 -4.25
N PHE A 202 -9.65 -15.40 -4.82
CA PHE A 202 -10.93 -15.42 -4.13
C PHE A 202 -11.50 -16.85 -4.16
N PRO A 203 -12.07 -17.33 -3.05
CA PRO A 203 -12.71 -18.65 -2.97
C PRO A 203 -13.92 -18.77 -3.91
#